data_AF-X1PNH3-F1
#
_entry.id   AF-X1PNH3-F1
#
_cell.length_a   1.000
_cell.length_b   1.000
_cell.length_c   1.000
_cell.angle_alpha   90.00
_cell.angle_beta   90.00
_cell.angle_gamma   90.00
#
_symmetry.space_group_name_H-M   'P 1'
#
loop_
_entity.id
_entity.type
_entity.pdbx_description
1 polymer ?
#
loop_
_entity_poly.entity_id
_entity_poly.type
_entity_poly.pdbx_seq_one_letter_code
_entity_poly.pdbx_strand_id
1 'polypeptide(L)'
;GTFTHTTFTAILAVDDDVLILQKSIATAGAGGQFSGDIEIWDSFEYPSDASLQSKWINSGGADAPTRSLTAYYQQYSMQVTNTGIGVGEVHRSFSVARDIGTLNNIGIAARCDNAGDTFQFTLYDSSGNYSFWTQTLTLANTWYALNIDPHSTPTGVGPGVTPVDLDDIIEIRLANLTNGTTYLFDLIKFESLTASKIGIGYDGLDDNVETGSSVRGHLLLTDELLSRTGTFYFVGIGGNDANDGKSWTNRRLTVASGYGLCSSGDTLIIGPGVFTEDINFNTDGVWVFGR
;
A
#
# COMPACT_ATOMS: atom_id res chain seq x y z
N GLY A 1 -7.67 16.60 -33.39
CA GLY A 1 -8.71 16.05 -32.50
C GLY A 1 -8.58 16.71 -31.15
N THR A 2 -9.66 16.74 -30.37
CA THR A 2 -9.66 17.28 -29.00
C THR A 2 -8.96 16.27 -28.09
N PHE A 3 -7.80 16.62 -27.51
CA PHE A 3 -7.13 15.78 -26.53
C PHE A 3 -7.76 16.04 -25.15
N THR A 4 -8.54 15.09 -24.65
CA THR A 4 -9.00 15.08 -23.26
C THR A 4 -7.81 14.76 -22.37
N HIS A 5 -7.33 15.74 -21.59
CA HIS A 5 -6.34 15.48 -20.54
C HIS A 5 -6.98 14.62 -19.45
N THR A 6 -6.47 13.40 -19.26
CA THR A 6 -6.79 12.58 -18.10
C THR A 6 -5.79 12.90 -17.01
N THR A 7 -6.19 13.74 -16.05
CA THR A 7 -5.35 14.07 -14.89
C THR A 7 -5.24 12.85 -13.97
N PHE A 8 -4.03 12.39 -13.68
CA PHE A 8 -3.79 11.38 -12.66
C PHE A 8 -3.70 12.05 -11.29
N THR A 9 -4.70 11.81 -10.43
CA THR A 9 -4.62 12.20 -9.01
C THR A 9 -4.21 10.98 -8.20
N ALA A 10 -2.92 10.87 -7.89
CA ALA A 10 -2.47 9.98 -6.83
C ALA A 10 -2.87 10.60 -5.48
N ILE A 11 -4.01 10.18 -4.93
CA ILE A 11 -4.44 10.59 -3.60
C ILE A 11 -3.60 9.80 -2.58
N LEU A 12 -2.52 10.41 -2.10
CA LEU A 12 -1.80 9.89 -0.94
C LEU A 12 -2.63 10.17 0.32
N ALA A 13 -3.66 9.34 0.53
CA ALA A 13 -4.43 9.32 1.78
C ALA A 13 -3.56 8.71 2.89
N VAL A 14 -2.76 9.55 3.56
CA VAL A 14 -2.05 9.16 4.77
C VAL A 14 -3.04 9.17 5.94
N ASP A 15 -3.91 8.16 5.98
CA ASP A 15 -4.75 7.83 7.13
C ASP A 15 -4.24 6.49 7.69
N ASP A 16 -3.32 6.60 8.66
CA ASP A 16 -2.73 5.58 9.53
C ASP A 16 -2.85 4.08 9.11
N ASP A 17 -2.40 3.73 7.89
CA ASP A 17 -1.68 2.47 7.51
C ASP A 17 -1.70 2.14 6.00
N VAL A 18 -2.61 2.71 5.19
CA VAL A 18 -2.90 2.16 3.85
C VAL A 18 -2.38 3.03 2.71
N LEU A 19 -1.38 2.54 1.97
CA LEU A 19 -1.00 3.10 0.67
C LEU A 19 -1.92 2.57 -0.44
N ILE A 20 -3.01 3.30 -0.72
CA ILE A 20 -3.89 2.98 -1.86
C ILE A 20 -3.38 3.69 -3.11
N LEU A 21 -2.83 2.93 -4.07
CA LEU A 21 -2.42 3.45 -5.38
C LEU A 21 -3.62 3.57 -6.34
N GLN A 22 -4.57 4.46 -6.01
CA GLN A 22 -5.80 4.63 -6.79
C GLN A 22 -5.56 5.20 -8.18
N LYS A 23 -6.08 4.54 -9.22
CA LYS A 23 -6.23 5.12 -10.56
C LYS A 23 -7.65 5.64 -10.78
N SER A 24 -7.88 6.91 -10.48
CA SER A 24 -9.10 7.60 -10.89
C SER A 24 -9.20 7.70 -12.42
N ILE A 25 -10.08 6.90 -13.03
CA ILE A 25 -10.65 7.19 -14.35
C ILE A 25 -12.04 7.77 -14.11
N ALA A 26 -12.14 9.10 -14.12
CA ALA A 26 -13.41 9.82 -13.98
C ALA A 26 -14.30 9.61 -15.23
N THR A 27 -14.97 8.47 -15.30
CA THR A 27 -15.99 8.21 -16.32
C THR A 27 -17.26 8.94 -15.89
N ALA A 28 -17.59 10.03 -16.57
CA ALA A 28 -18.72 10.89 -16.21
C ALA A 28 -20.07 10.24 -16.52
N GLY A 29 -20.56 9.39 -15.61
CA GLY A 29 -21.91 8.83 -15.66
C GLY A 29 -22.07 7.54 -14.85
N ALA A 30 -22.98 7.58 -13.87
CA ALA A 30 -23.49 6.44 -13.10
C ALA A 30 -22.47 5.58 -12.32
N GLY A 31 -22.22 5.95 -11.05
CA GLY A 31 -22.17 5.04 -9.90
C GLY A 31 -21.33 3.75 -9.94
N GLY A 32 -20.31 3.64 -10.78
CA GLY A 32 -19.45 2.46 -10.83
C GLY A 32 -18.42 2.45 -9.70
N GLN A 33 -18.45 1.44 -8.84
CA GLN A 33 -17.32 1.07 -7.98
C GLN A 33 -16.11 0.70 -8.87
N PHE A 34 -14.91 1.08 -8.44
CA PHE A 34 -13.67 0.83 -9.18
C PHE A 34 -13.23 -0.63 -9.01
N SER A 35 -12.66 -1.23 -10.06
CA SER A 35 -12.27 -2.65 -10.07
C SER A 35 -10.91 -2.82 -10.75
N GLY A 36 -9.91 -3.18 -9.94
CA GLY A 36 -8.52 -3.32 -10.40
C GLY A 36 -7.47 -2.69 -9.48
N ASP A 37 -7.71 -2.65 -8.18
CA ASP A 37 -6.76 -2.13 -7.19
C ASP A 37 -5.95 -3.25 -6.51
N ILE A 38 -4.72 -2.91 -6.13
CA ILE A 38 -3.93 -3.69 -5.15
C ILE A 38 -4.02 -2.92 -3.83
N GLU A 39 -4.58 -3.53 -2.80
CA GLU A 39 -4.52 -3.00 -1.44
C GLU A 39 -3.43 -3.73 -0.66
N ILE A 40 -2.64 -2.99 0.13
CA ILE A 40 -1.65 -3.56 1.04
C ILE A 40 -2.13 -3.19 2.44
N TRP A 41 -2.58 -4.19 3.20
CA TRP A 41 -3.09 -3.97 4.56
C TRP A 41 -1.95 -4.00 5.59
N ASP A 42 -0.94 -4.84 5.34
CA ASP A 42 0.30 -4.86 6.13
C ASP A 42 1.47 -5.37 5.29
N SER A 43 2.58 -4.63 5.28
CA SER A 43 3.84 -5.10 4.73
C SER A 43 4.79 -5.67 5.79
N PHE A 44 4.58 -5.35 7.08
CA PHE A 44 5.50 -5.66 8.19
C PHE A 44 6.95 -5.12 8.05
N GLU A 45 7.25 -4.32 7.02
CA GLU A 45 8.60 -3.91 6.60
C GLU A 45 9.23 -2.75 7.43
N TYR A 46 8.64 -2.40 8.57
CA TYR A 46 8.93 -1.13 9.23
C TYR A 46 10.18 -1.17 10.15
N PRO A 47 11.22 -0.33 9.92
CA PRO A 47 12.51 -0.41 10.64
C PRO A 47 12.49 -0.12 12.15
N SER A 48 11.38 0.37 12.70
CA SER A 48 11.28 0.80 14.09
C SER A 48 9.92 0.54 14.74
N ASP A 49 8.97 -0.09 14.03
CA ASP A 49 7.56 0.14 14.32
C ASP A 49 6.90 -0.90 15.23
N ALA A 50 7.22 -0.78 16.52
CA ALA A 50 6.47 -1.43 17.58
C ALA A 50 5.00 -0.95 17.66
N SER A 51 4.64 0.20 17.07
CA SER A 51 3.26 0.72 17.12
C SER A 51 2.34 -0.03 16.15
N LEU A 52 2.83 -0.37 14.95
CA LEU A 52 2.08 -1.22 14.01
C LEU A 52 2.01 -2.68 14.48
N GLN A 53 3.08 -3.20 15.10
CA GLN A 53 3.00 -4.49 15.77
C GLN A 53 2.00 -4.48 16.95
N SER A 54 1.83 -3.34 17.63
CA SER A 54 0.80 -3.19 18.68
C SER A 54 -0.64 -3.07 18.15
N LYS A 55 -0.86 -2.90 16.84
CA LYS A 55 -2.19 -3.02 16.22
C LYS A 55 -2.62 -4.48 16.06
N TRP A 56 -1.70 -5.44 16.22
CA TRP A 56 -1.98 -6.87 16.26
C TRP A 56 -2.12 -7.34 17.71
N ILE A 57 -3.25 -7.97 18.03
CA ILE A 57 -3.62 -8.46 19.35
C ILE A 57 -3.43 -9.99 19.38
N ASN A 58 -2.80 -10.51 20.43
CA ASN A 58 -2.59 -11.95 20.63
C ASN A 58 -3.60 -12.58 21.61
N SER A 59 -4.00 -13.81 21.32
CA SER A 59 -4.90 -14.63 22.17
C SER A 59 -4.59 -16.13 22.03
N GLY A 60 -5.29 -16.98 22.79
CA GLY A 60 -5.19 -18.44 22.69
C GLY A 60 -3.88 -19.10 23.18
N GLY A 61 -2.90 -18.30 23.63
CA GLY A 61 -1.56 -18.76 24.02
C GLY A 61 -0.44 -18.24 23.11
N ALA A 62 -0.79 -17.59 21.99
CA ALA A 62 0.18 -16.83 21.21
C ALA A 62 0.82 -15.73 22.08
N ASP A 63 2.14 -15.57 21.95
CA ASP A 63 2.88 -14.43 22.47
C ASP A 63 2.49 -13.15 21.70
N ALA A 64 2.81 -11.99 22.26
CA ALA A 64 2.66 -10.73 21.54
C ALA A 64 3.53 -10.73 20.27
N PRO A 65 3.04 -10.23 19.12
CA PRO A 65 3.83 -10.12 17.90
C PRO A 65 5.13 -9.36 18.10
N THR A 66 6.20 -9.89 17.49
CA THR A 66 7.54 -9.27 17.52
C THR A 66 8.11 -9.17 16.11
N ARG A 67 9.20 -8.42 15.95
CA ARG A 67 9.89 -8.25 14.67
C ARG A 67 10.97 -9.31 14.45
N SER A 68 10.90 -10.03 13.34
CA SER A 68 12.03 -10.86 12.85
C SER A 68 12.95 -10.08 11.90
N LEU A 69 14.21 -10.51 11.81
CA LEU A 69 15.14 -10.16 10.72
C LEU A 69 15.13 -11.20 9.59
N THR A 70 14.33 -12.25 9.74
CA THR A 70 14.10 -13.26 8.70
C THR A 70 12.81 -12.90 7.98
N ALA A 71 12.89 -12.48 6.73
CA ALA A 71 11.74 -12.07 5.92
C ALA A 71 11.65 -12.86 4.62
N TYR A 72 10.51 -12.78 3.95
CA TYR A 72 10.30 -13.24 2.57
C TYR A 72 10.50 -12.09 1.59
N TYR A 73 10.00 -10.90 1.92
CA TYR A 73 10.26 -9.65 1.23
C TYR A 73 11.08 -8.69 2.13
N GLN A 74 12.01 -7.98 1.51
CA GLN A 74 12.84 -6.94 2.16
C GLN A 74 13.55 -7.39 3.45
N GLN A 75 13.34 -6.69 4.58
CA GLN A 75 14.22 -6.76 5.77
C GLN A 75 13.58 -7.33 7.04
N TYR A 76 12.25 -7.32 7.15
CA TYR A 76 11.56 -7.61 8.41
C TYR A 76 10.28 -8.43 8.17
N SER A 77 9.88 -9.21 9.16
CA SER A 77 8.58 -9.88 9.20
C SER A 77 7.96 -9.76 10.59
N MET A 78 6.66 -10.05 10.70
CA MET A 78 6.05 -10.38 11.99
C MET A 78 6.49 -11.78 12.42
N GLN A 79 6.79 -11.96 13.71
CA GLN A 79 7.08 -13.24 14.35
C GLN A 79 6.12 -13.44 15.53
N VAL A 80 5.53 -14.63 15.59
CA VAL A 80 4.60 -15.05 16.65
C VAL A 80 5.01 -16.44 17.11
N THR A 81 5.37 -16.60 18.38
CA THR A 81 5.55 -17.91 19.00
C THR A 81 4.32 -18.21 19.85
N ASN A 82 3.79 -19.43 19.81
CA ASN A 82 2.78 -19.86 20.78
C ASN A 82 3.48 -20.61 21.93
N THR A 83 3.63 -19.96 23.08
CA THR A 83 4.21 -20.60 24.29
C THR A 83 3.14 -21.05 25.29
N GLY A 84 1.88 -20.71 25.06
CA GLY A 84 0.76 -21.00 25.94
C GLY A 84 0.17 -22.40 25.77
N ILE A 85 -0.74 -22.78 26.69
CA ILE A 85 -1.46 -24.05 26.59
C ILE A 85 -2.64 -23.88 25.63
N GLY A 86 -2.53 -24.44 24.43
CA GLY A 86 -3.64 -24.50 23.47
C GLY A 86 -3.24 -24.05 22.06
N VAL A 87 -4.23 -23.54 21.33
CA VAL A 87 -4.06 -23.00 19.98
C VAL A 87 -4.03 -21.47 20.05
N GLY A 88 -2.92 -20.88 19.63
CA GLY A 88 -2.72 -19.44 19.61
C GLY A 88 -3.40 -18.80 18.41
N GLU A 89 -3.64 -17.50 18.50
CA GLU A 89 -4.03 -16.66 17.37
C GLU A 89 -3.46 -15.25 17.55
N VAL A 90 -3.25 -14.55 16.43
CA VAL A 90 -3.10 -13.09 16.40
C VAL A 90 -4.11 -12.49 15.44
N HIS A 91 -4.65 -11.32 15.78
CA HIS A 91 -5.70 -10.66 15.01
C HIS A 91 -5.48 -9.16 14.92
N ARG A 92 -6.01 -8.54 13.86
CA ARG A 92 -6.03 -7.09 13.66
C ARG A 92 -7.42 -6.67 13.20
N SER A 93 -8.06 -5.83 14.00
CA SER A 93 -9.37 -5.24 13.70
C SER A 93 -9.17 -3.89 13.01
N PHE A 94 -10.11 -3.52 12.14
CA PHE A 94 -10.11 -2.26 11.40
C PHE A 94 -11.04 -1.25 12.05
N SER A 95 -10.63 0.02 12.07
CA SER A 95 -11.46 1.15 12.53
C SER A 95 -12.63 1.47 11.57
N VAL A 96 -12.53 1.01 10.32
CA VAL A 96 -13.51 1.15 9.25
C VAL A 96 -13.59 -0.17 8.50
N ALA A 97 -14.81 -0.66 8.25
CA ALA A 97 -15.06 -1.88 7.50
C ALA A 97 -14.49 -1.80 6.07
N ARG A 98 -14.08 -2.94 5.52
CA ARG A 98 -13.42 -3.07 4.23
C ARG A 98 -14.26 -3.93 3.28
N ASP A 99 -14.67 -3.32 2.17
CA ASP A 99 -15.21 -4.03 1.01
C ASP A 99 -14.06 -4.72 0.27
N ILE A 100 -14.05 -6.05 0.35
CA ILE A 100 -13.17 -6.93 -0.42
C ILE A 100 -13.96 -7.85 -1.37
N GLY A 101 -15.25 -7.60 -1.59
CA GLY A 101 -16.12 -8.40 -2.46
C GLY A 101 -15.72 -8.41 -3.93
N THR A 102 -14.76 -7.57 -4.32
CA THR A 102 -14.15 -7.52 -5.67
C THR A 102 -12.75 -8.13 -5.75
N LEU A 103 -12.22 -8.66 -4.64
CA LEU A 103 -10.86 -9.21 -4.57
C LEU A 103 -10.86 -10.72 -4.83
N ASN A 104 -9.95 -11.17 -5.67
CA ASN A 104 -9.93 -12.57 -6.12
C ASN A 104 -8.70 -13.33 -5.58
N ASN A 105 -7.78 -12.64 -4.90
CA ASN A 105 -6.64 -13.25 -4.24
C ASN A 105 -6.19 -12.43 -3.02
N ILE A 106 -5.95 -13.13 -1.92
CA ILE A 106 -5.26 -12.64 -0.73
C ILE A 106 -3.92 -13.38 -0.68
N GLY A 107 -2.85 -12.65 -0.95
CA GLY A 107 -1.49 -13.17 -0.89
C GLY A 107 -0.91 -13.00 0.51
N ILE A 108 -0.36 -14.08 1.06
CA ILE A 108 0.29 -14.09 2.39
C ILE A 108 1.62 -14.84 2.28
N ALA A 109 2.70 -14.27 2.80
CA ALA A 109 3.94 -14.99 2.97
C ALA A 109 4.04 -15.58 4.39
N ALA A 110 4.20 -16.90 4.50
CA ALA A 110 4.23 -17.58 5.80
C ALA A 110 5.35 -18.62 5.91
N ARG A 111 5.87 -18.80 7.12
CA ARG A 111 6.89 -19.78 7.50
C ARG A 111 6.66 -20.19 8.96
N CYS A 112 7.05 -21.40 9.33
CA CYS A 112 7.14 -21.83 10.73
C CYS A 112 8.40 -22.66 10.97
N ASP A 113 8.78 -22.87 12.23
CA ASP A 113 9.93 -23.70 12.62
C ASP A 113 9.60 -25.21 12.75
N ASN A 114 8.32 -25.57 12.79
CA ASN A 114 7.81 -26.95 12.82
C ASN A 114 7.34 -27.44 11.43
N ALA A 115 7.63 -28.69 11.04
CA ALA A 115 7.30 -29.19 9.69
C ALA A 115 5.93 -29.87 9.63
N GLY A 116 5.14 -29.55 8.61
CA GLY A 116 3.78 -30.09 8.43
C GLY A 116 2.73 -29.41 9.30
N ASP A 117 3.09 -28.30 9.95
CA ASP A 117 2.19 -27.53 10.79
C ASP A 117 1.17 -26.75 9.95
N THR A 118 0.11 -26.28 10.60
CA THR A 118 -0.99 -25.54 9.94
C THR A 118 -1.30 -24.25 10.68
N PHE A 119 -1.84 -23.29 9.94
CA PHE A 119 -2.54 -22.13 10.52
C PHE A 119 -3.81 -21.85 9.74
N GLN A 120 -4.70 -21.05 10.30
CA GLN A 120 -5.93 -20.58 9.67
C GLN A 120 -5.79 -19.09 9.39
N PHE A 121 -6.00 -18.69 8.13
CA PHE A 121 -6.32 -17.30 7.82
C PHE A 121 -7.83 -17.12 7.92
N THR A 122 -8.30 -16.20 8.74
CA THR A 122 -9.72 -16.00 9.03
C THR A 122 -10.13 -14.55 8.75
N LEU A 123 -11.29 -14.37 8.13
CA LEU A 123 -11.94 -13.09 7.87
C LEU A 123 -13.22 -12.99 8.71
N TYR A 124 -13.48 -11.83 9.31
CA TYR A 124 -14.68 -11.51 10.09
C TYR A 124 -15.42 -10.30 9.51
N ASP A 125 -16.73 -10.41 9.35
CA ASP A 125 -17.63 -9.33 8.91
C ASP A 125 -18.24 -8.54 10.08
N SER A 126 -18.87 -7.40 9.79
CA SER A 126 -19.49 -6.57 10.84
C SER A 126 -20.75 -7.18 11.46
N SER A 127 -21.31 -8.20 10.81
CA SER A 127 -22.44 -9.00 11.31
C SER A 127 -22.01 -10.11 12.29
N GLY A 128 -20.71 -10.36 12.43
CA GLY A 128 -20.13 -11.36 13.32
C GLY A 128 -20.02 -12.77 12.72
N ASN A 129 -20.26 -12.96 11.42
CA ASN A 129 -19.90 -14.20 10.75
C ASN A 129 -18.39 -14.21 10.46
N TYR A 130 -17.84 -15.40 10.25
CA TYR A 130 -16.46 -15.55 9.82
C TYR A 130 -16.27 -16.78 8.94
N SER A 131 -15.24 -16.73 8.12
CA SER A 131 -14.79 -17.82 7.25
C SER A 131 -13.28 -17.96 7.33
N PHE A 132 -12.78 -19.20 7.30
CA PHE A 132 -11.35 -19.47 7.40
C PHE A 132 -10.84 -20.46 6.36
N TRP A 133 -9.58 -20.28 5.97
CA TRP A 133 -8.85 -21.13 5.05
C TRP A 133 -7.62 -21.70 5.76
N THR A 134 -7.58 -23.01 5.96
CA THR A 134 -6.42 -23.69 6.58
C THR A 134 -5.29 -23.81 5.58
N GLN A 135 -4.09 -23.38 5.99
CA GLN A 135 -2.87 -23.41 5.20
C GLN A 135 -1.86 -24.35 5.85
N THR A 136 -1.20 -25.21 5.06
CA THR A 136 -0.24 -26.22 5.55
C THR A 136 1.19 -25.86 5.14
N LEU A 137 2.08 -25.72 6.13
CA LEU A 137 3.49 -25.38 5.96
C LEU A 137 4.31 -26.69 5.99
N THR A 138 4.45 -27.34 4.83
CA THR A 138 4.93 -28.73 4.72
C THR A 138 6.38 -28.95 5.15
N LEU A 139 7.21 -27.91 5.18
CA LEU A 139 8.63 -27.94 5.52
C LEU A 139 8.93 -26.87 6.56
N ALA A 140 9.60 -27.27 7.64
CA ALA A 140 10.15 -26.35 8.63
C ALA A 140 11.09 -25.34 7.96
N ASN A 141 11.09 -24.12 8.49
CA ASN A 141 11.96 -23.01 8.13
C ASN A 141 11.95 -22.60 6.64
N THR A 142 10.92 -23.01 5.90
CA THR A 142 10.71 -22.68 4.48
C THR A 142 9.61 -21.62 4.35
N TRP A 143 9.79 -20.66 3.43
CA TRP A 143 8.78 -19.66 3.12
C TRP A 143 7.80 -20.18 2.06
N TYR A 144 6.52 -19.90 2.29
CA TYR A 144 5.41 -20.22 1.40
C TYR A 144 4.73 -18.92 0.97
N ALA A 145 4.64 -18.69 -0.35
CA ALA A 145 3.77 -17.68 -0.92
C ALA A 145 2.38 -18.30 -1.11
N LEU A 146 1.50 -18.05 -0.16
CA LEU A 146 0.13 -18.55 -0.11
C LEU A 146 -0.79 -17.60 -0.88
N ASN A 147 -1.75 -18.16 -1.59
CA ASN A 147 -2.76 -17.43 -2.37
C ASN A 147 -4.12 -17.97 -1.96
N ILE A 148 -4.96 -17.12 -1.37
CA ILE A 148 -6.28 -17.46 -0.85
C ILE A 148 -7.30 -16.72 -1.69
N ASP A 149 -8.13 -17.45 -2.43
CA ASP A 149 -9.31 -16.90 -3.10
C ASP A 149 -10.43 -16.75 -2.03
N PRO A 150 -10.84 -15.52 -1.66
CA PRO A 150 -11.85 -15.32 -0.63
C PRO A 150 -13.26 -15.74 -1.10
N HIS A 151 -13.48 -15.94 -2.40
CA HIS A 151 -14.72 -16.49 -2.95
C HIS A 151 -14.71 -18.02 -3.04
N SER A 152 -13.57 -18.67 -2.79
CA SER A 152 -13.50 -20.13 -2.72
C SER A 152 -14.24 -20.66 -1.50
N THR A 153 -14.73 -21.92 -1.56
CA THR A 153 -15.32 -22.58 -0.40
C THR A 153 -14.32 -22.58 0.76
N PRO A 154 -14.62 -21.94 1.91
CA PRO A 154 -13.70 -21.90 3.03
C PRO A 154 -13.55 -23.29 3.67
N THR A 155 -12.46 -23.50 4.40
CA THR A 155 -12.25 -24.75 5.16
C THR A 155 -13.28 -24.90 6.29
N GLY A 156 -13.78 -23.78 6.82
CA GLY A 156 -14.94 -23.76 7.69
C GLY A 156 -15.48 -22.35 7.91
N VAL A 157 -16.63 -22.28 8.59
CA VAL A 157 -17.36 -21.06 8.90
C VAL A 157 -17.74 -21.02 10.38
N GLY A 158 -18.06 -19.83 10.89
CA GLY A 158 -18.43 -19.62 12.28
C GLY A 158 -19.80 -20.17 12.72
N PRO A 159 -20.11 -20.08 14.03
CA PRO A 159 -21.43 -20.43 14.56
C PRO A 159 -22.47 -19.45 13.99
N GLY A 160 -23.30 -19.92 13.05
CA GLY A 160 -24.20 -19.06 12.28
C GLY A 160 -24.41 -19.52 10.84
N VAL A 161 -23.55 -20.42 10.33
CA VAL A 161 -23.56 -21.10 9.01
C VAL A 161 -23.55 -20.21 7.75
N THR A 162 -23.83 -18.92 7.86
CA THR A 162 -23.53 -17.96 6.79
C THR A 162 -22.01 -17.84 6.65
N PRO A 163 -21.46 -17.94 5.42
CA PRO A 163 -20.09 -17.49 5.15
C PRO A 163 -19.90 -16.02 5.53
N VAL A 164 -18.65 -15.58 5.58
CA VAL A 164 -18.33 -14.17 5.81
C VAL A 164 -18.90 -13.32 4.67
N ASP A 165 -19.55 -12.20 5.01
CA ASP A 165 -19.85 -11.17 4.02
C ASP A 165 -18.53 -10.45 3.66
N LEU A 166 -18.25 -10.32 2.36
CA LEU A 166 -17.00 -9.74 1.89
C LEU A 166 -17.10 -8.22 1.69
N ASP A 167 -18.31 -7.65 1.78
CA ASP A 167 -18.55 -6.22 1.54
C ASP A 167 -18.25 -5.35 2.79
N ASP A 168 -18.10 -5.95 3.99
CA ASP A 168 -17.96 -5.23 5.27
C ASP A 168 -16.98 -5.88 6.29
N ILE A 169 -15.82 -6.37 5.83
CA ILE A 169 -14.80 -7.00 6.69
C ILE A 169 -14.27 -6.02 7.76
N ILE A 170 -14.33 -6.43 9.02
CA ILE A 170 -13.86 -5.64 10.18
C ILE A 170 -12.61 -6.21 10.86
N GLU A 171 -12.24 -7.47 10.61
CA GLU A 171 -11.09 -8.09 11.27
C GLU A 171 -10.49 -9.26 10.47
N ILE A 172 -9.16 -9.40 10.57
CA ILE A 172 -8.41 -10.57 10.11
C ILE A 172 -7.74 -11.30 11.26
N ARG A 173 -7.60 -12.62 11.14
CA ARG A 173 -6.83 -13.45 12.08
C ARG A 173 -5.87 -14.41 11.40
N LEU A 174 -4.79 -14.68 12.11
CA LEU A 174 -3.84 -15.77 11.89
C LEU A 174 -3.97 -16.70 13.10
N ALA A 175 -4.84 -17.69 12.99
CA ALA A 175 -5.32 -18.53 14.08
C ALA A 175 -4.85 -19.98 13.96
N ASN A 176 -5.20 -20.80 14.96
CA ASN A 176 -4.78 -22.21 15.07
C ASN A 176 -3.25 -22.39 15.07
N LEU A 177 -2.52 -21.46 15.69
CA LEU A 177 -1.06 -21.55 15.84
C LEU A 177 -0.73 -22.63 16.86
N THR A 178 0.06 -23.64 16.49
CA THR A 178 0.39 -24.79 17.35
C THR A 178 1.33 -24.39 18.50
N ASN A 179 1.05 -24.88 19.71
CA ASN A 179 1.91 -24.66 20.89
C ASN A 179 3.32 -25.23 20.68
N GLY A 180 4.33 -24.44 21.03
CA GLY A 180 5.75 -24.74 20.87
C GLY A 180 6.31 -24.35 19.50
N THR A 181 5.49 -23.81 18.59
CA THR A 181 5.88 -23.42 17.24
C THR A 181 6.03 -21.91 17.11
N THR A 182 7.09 -21.46 16.41
CA THR A 182 7.28 -20.07 15.98
C THR A 182 6.87 -19.93 14.53
N TYR A 183 5.94 -19.02 14.27
CA TYR A 183 5.49 -18.62 12.95
C TYR A 183 6.10 -17.26 12.58
N LEU A 184 6.40 -17.10 11.31
CA LEU A 184 6.78 -15.84 10.69
C LEU A 184 5.77 -15.54 9.59
N PHE A 185 5.21 -14.33 9.64
CA PHE A 185 4.25 -13.82 8.67
C PHE A 185 4.80 -12.55 8.05
N ASP A 186 4.63 -12.43 6.74
CA ASP A 186 5.14 -11.36 5.91
C ASP A 186 4.10 -11.04 4.81
N LEU A 187 4.19 -9.84 4.23
CA LEU A 187 3.30 -9.21 3.24
C LEU A 187 1.89 -9.82 3.12
N ILE A 188 0.89 -9.16 3.71
CA ILE A 188 -0.53 -9.42 3.41
C ILE A 188 -0.96 -8.45 2.30
N LYS A 189 -1.09 -8.98 1.09
CA LYS A 189 -1.52 -8.25 -0.12
C LYS A 189 -2.89 -8.71 -0.60
N PHE A 190 -3.62 -7.78 -1.16
CA PHE A 190 -5.00 -7.96 -1.61
C PHE A 190 -5.07 -7.58 -3.09
N GLU A 191 -5.43 -8.54 -3.95
CA GLU A 191 -5.34 -8.41 -5.41
C GLU A 191 -6.70 -8.67 -6.07
N SER A 192 -7.24 -7.65 -6.75
CA SER A 192 -8.36 -7.84 -7.67
C SER A 192 -7.85 -8.46 -8.98
N LEU A 193 -8.30 -9.68 -9.31
CA LEU A 193 -7.92 -10.35 -10.57
C LEU A 193 -8.80 -9.95 -11.76
N THR A 194 -9.78 -9.05 -11.60
CA THR A 194 -10.37 -8.38 -12.77
C THR A 194 -9.24 -7.69 -13.52
N ALA A 195 -9.11 -8.04 -14.80
CA ALA A 195 -7.86 -7.86 -15.54
C ALA A 195 -7.61 -6.42 -16.01
N SER A 196 -7.72 -5.45 -15.11
CA SER A 196 -7.09 -4.13 -15.16
C SER A 196 -5.56 -4.21 -15.01
N LYS A 197 -4.94 -5.29 -15.53
CA LYS A 197 -3.50 -5.31 -15.84
C LYS A 197 -3.28 -4.26 -16.91
N ILE A 198 -2.83 -3.07 -16.49
CA ILE A 198 -2.41 -2.01 -17.38
C ILE A 198 -1.12 -2.46 -18.07
N GLY A 199 -1.32 -3.19 -19.17
CA GLY A 199 -0.28 -3.72 -20.04
C GLY A 199 0.26 -2.65 -20.96
N ILE A 200 1.19 -1.83 -20.49
CA ILE A 200 1.85 -0.82 -21.35
C ILE A 200 3.05 -1.47 -22.04
N GLY A 201 2.76 -2.39 -22.95
CA GLY A 201 3.72 -2.97 -23.87
C GLY A 201 3.74 -2.16 -25.15
N TYR A 202 4.91 -1.64 -25.51
CA TYR A 202 5.17 -1.08 -26.83
C TYR A 202 6.19 -1.99 -27.52
N ASP A 203 5.73 -3.05 -28.16
CA ASP A 203 6.52 -3.80 -29.13
C ASP A 203 6.38 -3.12 -30.48
N GLY A 204 7.29 -2.19 -30.77
CA GLY A 204 7.18 -1.26 -31.91
C GLY A 204 7.38 -1.87 -33.30
N LEU A 205 6.79 -3.03 -33.59
CA LEU A 205 6.91 -3.76 -34.86
C LEU A 205 5.63 -4.52 -35.33
N ASP A 206 4.52 -4.54 -34.58
CA ASP A 206 3.27 -5.19 -35.04
C ASP A 206 2.01 -4.35 -34.72
N ASP A 207 1.28 -3.89 -35.75
CA ASP A 207 0.02 -3.15 -35.63
C ASP A 207 -1.22 -4.08 -35.50
N ASN A 208 -1.04 -5.39 -35.37
CA ASN A 208 -2.14 -6.34 -35.20
C ASN A 208 -2.39 -6.69 -33.73
N VAL A 209 -3.65 -6.58 -33.31
CA VAL A 209 -4.09 -6.93 -31.95
C VAL A 209 -3.99 -8.44 -31.74
N GLU A 210 -2.93 -8.91 -31.08
CA GLU A 210 -2.84 -10.29 -30.59
C GLU A 210 -3.88 -10.55 -29.50
N THR A 211 -5.01 -11.16 -29.86
CA THR A 211 -6.13 -11.46 -28.94
C THR A 211 -5.86 -12.57 -27.92
N GLY A 212 -4.64 -13.11 -27.87
CA GLY A 212 -4.24 -14.21 -26.97
C GLY A 212 -3.07 -13.89 -26.04
N SER A 213 -2.40 -12.74 -26.19
CA SER A 213 -1.17 -12.42 -25.47
C SER A 213 -1.42 -11.39 -24.38
N SER A 214 -1.03 -11.71 -23.14
CA SER A 214 -1.03 -10.75 -22.02
C SER A 214 0.07 -9.72 -22.26
N VAL A 215 -0.24 -8.68 -23.05
CA VAL A 215 0.59 -7.47 -23.19
C VAL A 215 0.94 -6.99 -21.78
N ARG A 216 2.22 -7.03 -21.44
CA ARG A 216 2.76 -6.47 -20.19
C ARG A 216 3.32 -5.09 -20.49
N GLY A 217 3.62 -4.33 -19.43
CA GLY A 217 5.02 -3.93 -19.30
C GLY A 217 5.26 -2.61 -18.61
N HIS A 218 5.76 -1.67 -19.40
CA HIS A 218 6.43 -0.47 -18.94
C HIS A 218 5.40 0.65 -18.79
N LEU A 219 4.84 0.83 -17.58
CA LEU A 219 4.30 2.14 -17.20
C LEU A 219 5.44 3.15 -17.33
N LEU A 220 5.52 3.76 -18.52
CA LEU A 220 6.19 5.02 -18.73
C LEU A 220 5.42 6.05 -17.91
N LEU A 221 5.75 6.10 -16.62
CA LEU A 221 5.95 7.37 -15.95
C LEU A 221 7.00 8.08 -16.80
N THR A 222 6.53 8.76 -17.85
CA THR A 222 7.43 9.41 -18.79
C THR A 222 8.32 10.33 -18.01
N ASP A 223 9.56 10.35 -18.47
CA ASP A 223 10.71 11.06 -17.94
C ASP A 223 10.42 12.54 -17.58
N GLU A 224 9.33 13.16 -18.03
CA GLU A 224 8.89 14.50 -17.61
C GLU A 224 8.84 14.76 -16.09
N LEU A 225 8.77 13.74 -15.21
CA LEU A 225 8.88 13.94 -13.76
C LEU A 225 10.27 13.60 -13.17
N LEU A 226 11.18 12.99 -13.95
CA LEU A 226 12.51 12.53 -13.51
C LEU A 226 13.68 13.14 -14.31
N SER A 227 13.56 13.33 -15.63
CA SER A 227 14.45 14.15 -16.46
C SER A 227 14.22 15.65 -16.36
N ARG A 228 13.27 16.11 -15.53
CA ARG A 228 13.19 17.53 -15.18
C ARG A 228 14.38 17.94 -14.33
N THR A 229 15.45 18.29 -15.03
CA THR A 229 16.71 18.89 -14.55
C THR A 229 16.55 20.30 -13.97
N GLY A 230 15.32 20.72 -13.68
CA GLY A 230 15.02 21.99 -13.05
C GLY A 230 15.65 22.09 -11.65
N THR A 231 16.14 23.28 -11.33
CA THR A 231 16.67 23.58 -10.01
C THR A 231 15.54 23.79 -9.00
N PHE A 232 15.72 23.27 -7.79
CA PHE A 232 14.88 23.59 -6.65
C PHE A 232 15.38 24.88 -5.98
N TYR A 233 14.49 25.85 -5.85
CA TYR A 233 14.70 27.08 -5.08
C TYR A 233 13.80 27.10 -3.85
N PHE A 234 14.34 27.59 -2.74
CA PHE A 234 13.69 27.60 -1.44
C PHE A 234 13.50 29.04 -0.95
N VAL A 235 12.31 29.33 -0.44
CA VAL A 235 11.95 30.59 0.22
C VAL A 235 11.52 30.27 1.64
N GLY A 236 11.86 31.11 2.61
CA GLY A 236 11.30 30.97 3.96
C GLY A 236 11.68 32.11 4.89
N ILE A 237 10.82 32.38 5.87
CA ILE A 237 11.04 33.38 6.92
C ILE A 237 12.44 33.19 7.56
N GLY A 238 13.19 34.28 7.70
CA GLY A 238 14.58 34.24 8.17
C GLY A 238 15.61 33.80 7.12
N GLY A 239 15.24 33.71 5.85
CA GLY A 239 16.17 33.64 4.72
C GLY A 239 16.87 34.98 4.43
N ASN A 240 17.57 35.05 3.30
CA ASN A 240 18.19 36.28 2.80
C ASN A 240 18.10 36.33 1.27
N ASP A 241 17.65 37.45 0.71
CA ASP A 241 17.49 37.63 -0.74
C ASP A 241 18.82 37.75 -1.51
N ALA A 242 19.95 37.80 -0.81
CA ALA A 242 21.29 37.64 -1.40
C ALA A 242 21.73 36.16 -1.57
N ASN A 243 21.03 35.19 -0.96
CA ASN A 243 21.42 33.78 -1.02
C ASN A 243 21.19 33.16 -2.41
N ASP A 244 21.77 32.00 -2.71
CA ASP A 244 21.51 31.30 -3.99
C ASP A 244 20.12 30.64 -4.09
N GLY A 245 19.40 30.52 -2.97
CA GLY A 245 18.10 29.86 -2.89
C GLY A 245 18.15 28.34 -3.00
N LYS A 246 19.30 27.69 -3.21
CA LYS A 246 19.37 26.27 -3.61
C LYS A 246 19.28 25.25 -2.46
N SER A 247 19.08 25.72 -1.23
CA SER A 247 18.85 24.88 -0.05
C SER A 247 18.05 25.62 1.03
N TRP A 248 17.47 24.90 1.99
CA TRP A 248 16.81 25.52 3.15
C TRP A 248 17.73 26.42 3.99
N THR A 249 19.03 26.08 4.10
CA THR A 249 20.03 26.90 4.78
C THR A 249 20.27 28.21 4.05
N ASN A 250 20.40 28.15 2.72
CA ASN A 250 20.62 29.30 1.84
C ASN A 250 19.31 29.76 1.16
N ARG A 251 18.17 29.69 1.85
CA ARG A 251 16.87 30.08 1.27
C ARG A 251 16.76 31.59 1.07
N ARG A 252 15.96 32.00 0.09
CA ARG A 252 15.52 33.38 -0.12
C ARG A 252 14.57 33.82 1.00
N LEU A 253 14.51 35.13 1.27
CA LEU A 253 13.63 35.69 2.29
C LEU A 253 12.23 35.94 1.72
N THR A 254 12.14 36.48 0.50
CA THR A 254 10.90 36.84 -0.18
C THR A 254 10.55 35.88 -1.31
N VAL A 255 9.25 35.69 -1.56
CA VAL A 255 8.76 34.78 -2.59
C VAL A 255 9.04 35.35 -3.98
N ALA A 256 8.93 36.66 -4.18
CA ALA A 256 9.29 37.33 -5.43
C ALA A 256 10.79 37.13 -5.78
N SER A 257 11.67 37.21 -4.78
CA SER A 257 13.11 37.01 -4.98
C SER A 257 13.48 35.55 -5.25
N GLY A 258 12.76 34.59 -4.67
CA GLY A 258 12.87 33.18 -5.03
C GLY A 258 12.36 32.87 -6.44
N TYR A 259 11.18 33.39 -6.80
CA TYR A 259 10.60 33.20 -8.12
C TYR A 259 11.45 33.81 -9.24
N GLY A 260 12.10 34.94 -8.97
CA GLY A 260 13.03 35.58 -9.92
C GLY A 260 14.29 34.76 -10.25
N LEU A 261 14.55 33.64 -9.55
CA LEU A 261 15.59 32.66 -9.92
C LEU A 261 15.08 31.54 -10.83
N CYS A 262 13.77 31.33 -10.91
CA CYS A 262 13.17 30.20 -11.61
C CYS A 262 13.09 30.44 -13.12
N SER A 263 13.60 29.49 -13.88
CA SER A 263 13.36 29.30 -15.31
C SER A 263 12.32 28.19 -15.55
N SER A 264 11.80 28.09 -16.78
CA SER A 264 10.87 27.01 -17.13
C SER A 264 11.48 25.63 -16.82
N GLY A 265 10.74 24.79 -16.09
CA GLY A 265 11.19 23.50 -15.56
C GLY A 265 11.60 23.54 -14.09
N ASP A 266 11.98 24.70 -13.53
CA ASP A 266 12.37 24.85 -12.13
C ASP A 266 11.19 24.74 -11.15
N THR A 267 11.52 24.55 -9.87
CA THR A 267 10.54 24.44 -8.78
C THR A 267 10.87 25.38 -7.62
N LEU A 268 9.88 26.15 -7.19
CA LEU A 268 9.94 27.03 -6.02
C LEU A 268 9.20 26.40 -4.84
N ILE A 269 9.89 26.23 -3.72
CA ILE A 269 9.34 25.67 -2.48
C ILE A 269 9.31 26.78 -1.42
N ILE A 270 8.10 27.15 -0.99
CA ILE A 270 7.85 28.19 0.01
C ILE A 270 7.62 27.50 1.36
N GLY A 271 8.46 27.84 2.35
CA GLY A 271 8.37 27.30 3.69
C GLY A 271 7.31 27.97 4.55
N PRO A 272 6.95 27.38 5.71
CA PRO A 272 5.91 27.91 6.58
C PRO A 272 6.17 29.37 6.98
N GLY A 273 5.16 30.21 6.80
CA GLY A 273 5.24 31.64 7.07
C GLY A 273 4.10 32.44 6.43
N VAL A 274 4.01 33.73 6.78
CA VAL A 274 3.12 34.67 6.12
C VAL A 274 3.97 35.61 5.26
N PHE A 275 3.72 35.60 3.96
CA PHE A 275 4.38 36.46 2.98
C PHE A 275 3.34 37.42 2.42
N THR A 276 3.57 38.73 2.59
CA THR A 276 2.66 39.78 2.11
C THR A 276 3.35 40.54 0.99
N GLU A 277 3.26 40.00 -0.21
CA GLU A 277 3.95 40.44 -1.42
C GLU A 277 2.96 40.48 -2.59
N ASP A 278 3.12 41.44 -3.50
CA ASP A 278 2.39 41.47 -4.78
C ASP A 278 3.25 40.79 -5.85
N ILE A 279 2.85 39.58 -6.26
CA ILE A 279 3.68 38.68 -7.07
C ILE A 279 2.94 38.26 -8.33
N ASN A 280 3.57 38.52 -9.48
CA ASN A 280 3.08 38.08 -10.78
C ASN A 280 3.84 36.81 -11.23
N PHE A 281 3.19 35.66 -11.12
CA PHE A 281 3.72 34.37 -11.58
C PHE A 281 3.49 34.20 -13.10
N ASN A 282 4.33 34.83 -13.91
CA ASN A 282 4.17 34.95 -15.38
C ASN A 282 5.15 34.12 -16.23
N THR A 283 6.01 33.30 -15.62
CA THR A 283 6.92 32.37 -16.30
C THR A 283 6.29 30.99 -16.44
N ASP A 284 6.02 30.57 -17.68
CA ASP A 284 5.47 29.25 -17.99
C ASP A 284 6.39 28.11 -17.53
N GLY A 285 5.79 27.05 -16.97
CA GLY A 285 6.51 25.85 -16.57
C GLY A 285 7.33 25.96 -15.27
N VAL A 286 7.21 27.05 -14.52
CA VAL A 286 7.69 27.12 -13.12
C VAL A 286 6.61 26.57 -12.19
N TRP A 287 7.00 25.79 -11.19
CA TRP A 287 6.09 25.15 -10.26
C TRP A 287 6.28 25.72 -8.86
N VAL A 288 5.19 26.11 -8.19
CA VAL A 288 5.23 26.77 -6.89
C VAL A 288 4.46 25.94 -5.87
N PHE A 289 5.16 25.51 -4.82
CA PHE A 289 4.60 24.70 -3.73
C PHE A 289 4.72 25.46 -2.40
N GLY A 290 3.60 25.64 -1.70
CA GLY A 290 3.58 26.09 -0.30
C GLY A 290 3.56 24.92 0.67
N ARG A 291 4.14 25.11 1.86
CA ARG A 291 4.14 24.16 2.98
C ARG A 291 3.59 24.77 4.27
#